data_AF-C0QRJ6-F1
#
_entry.id   AF-C0QRJ6-F1
#
_cell.length_a   1.000
_cell.length_b   1.000
_cell.length_c   1.000
_cell.angle_alpha   90.00
_cell.angle_beta   90.00
_cell.angle_gamma   90.00
#
_symmetry.space_group_name_H-M   'P 1'
#
loop_
_entity.id
_entity.type
_entity.pdbx_description
1 polymer ?
#
loop_
_entity_poly.entity_id
_entity_poly.type
_entity_poly.pdbx_seq_one_letter_code
_entity_poly.pdbx_strand_id
1 'polypeptide(L)' 'MSQLSKNNKTVKVYQLKEYLKDYPNRVVAEIYLEVLQNFDDDELVPDLILENLLLSPEDFKEDA' A
#
# COMPACT_ATOMS: atom_id res chain seq x y z
N MET A 1 -0.68 24.07 -9.98
CA MET A 1 -1.29 22.73 -9.98
C MET A 1 -0.23 21.74 -9.53
N SER A 2 -0.30 21.27 -8.29
CA SER A 2 0.71 20.37 -7.72
C SER A 2 0.65 19.02 -8.43
N GLN A 3 1.80 18.45 -8.81
CA GLN A 3 1.90 17.17 -9.52
C GLN A 3 1.42 15.96 -8.68
N LEU A 4 1.13 16.16 -7.39
CA LEU A 4 0.65 15.15 -6.45
C LEU A 4 -0.65 14.46 -6.88
N SER A 5 -1.54 15.13 -7.63
CA SER A 5 -2.82 14.56 -8.04
C SER A 5 -2.74 13.58 -9.22
N LYS A 6 -1.57 13.41 -9.85
CA LYS A 6 -1.40 12.55 -11.03
C LYS A 6 -1.05 11.12 -10.68
N ASN A 7 -0.55 10.86 -9.48
CA ASN A 7 -0.43 9.51 -8.95
C ASN A 7 -1.72 9.17 -8.22
N ASN A 8 -2.81 8.95 -8.96
CA ASN A 8 -3.89 8.13 -8.43
C ASN A 8 -3.31 6.71 -8.27
N LYS A 9 -2.54 6.49 -7.19
CA LYS A 9 -2.03 5.16 -6.84
C LYS A 9 -3.27 4.32 -6.60
N THR A 10 -3.53 3.37 -7.50
CA THR A 10 -4.76 2.55 -7.52
C THR A 10 -4.71 1.39 -6.51
N VAL A 11 -3.74 1.42 -5.59
CA VAL A 11 -3.54 0.33 -4.63
C VAL A 11 -4.58 0.48 -3.53
N LYS A 12 -5.45 -0.52 -3.44
CA LYS A 12 -6.43 -0.63 -2.36
C LYS A 12 -5.79 -1.23 -1.12
N VAL A 13 -6.36 -0.90 0.05
CA VAL A 13 -5.88 -1.38 1.35
C VAL A 13 -5.80 -2.90 1.40
N TYR A 14 -6.77 -3.63 0.80
CA TYR A 14 -6.69 -5.09 0.75
C TYR A 14 -5.45 -5.59 -0.01
N GLN A 15 -5.05 -4.93 -1.10
CA GLN A 15 -3.89 -5.35 -1.90
C GLN A 15 -2.60 -5.22 -1.11
N LEU A 16 -2.46 -4.11 -0.36
CA LEU A 16 -1.31 -3.92 0.52
C LEU A 16 -1.34 -4.89 1.70
N LYS A 17 -2.51 -5.16 2.30
CA LYS A 17 -2.64 -6.16 3.37
C LYS A 17 -2.20 -7.56 2.90
N GLU A 18 -2.58 -7.97 1.70
CA GLU A 18 -2.15 -9.25 1.11
C GLU A 18 -0.63 -9.27 0.88
N TYR A 19 -0.06 -8.23 0.27
CA TYR A 19 1.38 -8.12 0.04
C TYR A 19 2.19 -8.19 1.36
N LEU A 20 1.68 -7.58 2.43
CA LEU A 20 2.35 -7.56 3.72
C LEU A 20 2.42 -8.93 4.40
N LYS A 21 1.59 -9.92 4.01
CA LYS A 21 1.64 -11.28 4.57
C LYS A 21 2.96 -12.00 4.26
N ASP A 22 3.51 -11.75 3.09
CA ASP A 22 4.76 -12.35 2.61
C ASP A 22 5.96 -11.40 2.71
N TYR A 23 5.79 -10.25 3.37
CA TYR A 23 6.83 -9.24 3.47
C TYR A 23 8.02 -9.73 4.31
N PRO A 24 9.27 -9.56 3.82
CA PRO A 24 10.46 -10.17 4.43
C PRO A 24 10.72 -9.72 5.87
N ASN A 25 10.32 -8.49 6.23
CA ASN A 25 10.47 -7.98 7.59
C ASN A 25 9.13 -8.01 8.34
N ARG A 26 8.93 -9.03 9.17
CA ARG A 26 7.69 -9.24 9.93
C ARG A 26 7.33 -8.08 10.85
N VAL A 27 8.31 -7.48 11.53
CA VAL A 27 8.05 -6.35 12.44
C VAL A 27 7.51 -5.16 11.67
N VAL A 28 8.09 -4.87 10.51
CA VAL A 28 7.61 -3.80 9.63
C VAL A 28 6.20 -4.13 9.13
N ALA A 29 5.96 -5.37 8.70
CA ALA A 29 4.66 -5.82 8.25
C ALA A 29 3.56 -5.63 9.31
N GLU A 30 3.82 -6.06 10.55
CA GLU A 30 2.89 -5.91 11.67
C GLU A 30 2.54 -4.44 11.94
N ILE A 31 3.53 -3.55 11.96
CA ILE A 31 3.30 -2.11 12.14
C ILE A 31 2.36 -1.55 11.06
N TYR A 32 2.60 -1.88 9.79
CA TYR A 32 1.75 -1.39 8.72
C TYR A 32 0.37 -2.05 8.70
N LEU A 33 0.27 -3.33 9.05
CA LEU A 33 -1.02 -4.00 9.20
C LEU A 33 -1.87 -3.35 10.30
N GLU A 34 -1.28 -2.99 11.44
CA GLU A 34 -1.97 -2.23 12.50
C GLU A 34 -2.44 -0.86 12.02
N VAL A 35 -1.60 -0.13 11.28
CA VAL A 35 -1.99 1.16 10.68
C VAL A 35 -3.17 0.97 9.75
N LEU A 36 -3.12 -0.05 8.88
CA LEU A 36 -4.15 -0.37 7.89
C LEU A 36 -5.46 -0.91 8.50
N GLN A 37 -5.50 -1.28 9.79
CA GLN A 37 -6.76 -1.62 10.46
C GLN A 37 -7.69 -0.42 10.62
N ASN A 38 -7.16 0.81 10.52
CA ASN A 38 -7.95 2.03 10.60
C ASN A 38 -8.54 2.47 9.25
N PHE A 39 -8.33 1.69 8.19
CA PHE A 39 -8.79 1.96 6.84
C PHE A 39 -9.67 0.81 6.33
N ASP A 40 -10.71 1.15 5.58
CA ASP A 40 -11.53 0.15 4.91
C ASP A 40 -10.77 -0.51 3.76
N ASP A 41 -11.04 -1.80 3.51
CA ASP A 41 -10.32 -2.59 2.51
C ASP A 41 -10.41 -2.05 1.08
N ASP A 42 -11.52 -1.37 0.77
CA ASP A 42 -11.78 -0.76 -0.54
C ASP A 42 -11.21 0.66 -0.69
N GLU A 43 -10.70 1.26 0.40
CA GLU A 43 -10.04 2.56 0.34
C GLU A 43 -8.68 2.49 -0.34
N LEU A 44 -8.25 3.61 -0.89
CA LEU A 44 -6.92 3.76 -1.46
C LEU A 44 -5.89 3.90 -0.33
N VAL A 45 -4.79 3.19 -0.48
CA VAL A 45 -3.65 3.32 0.44
C VAL A 45 -3.06 4.72 0.30
N PRO A 46 -2.85 5.45 1.41
CA PRO A 46 -2.13 6.72 1.39
C PRO A 46 -0.74 6.60 0.75
N ASP A 47 -0.40 7.54 -0.13
CA ASP A 47 0.88 7.56 -0.85
C ASP A 47 2.10 7.43 0.06
N LEU A 48 2.03 8.02 1.25
CA LEU A 48 3.07 8.01 2.27
C LEU A 48 3.39 6.59 2.78
N ILE A 49 2.37 5.72 2.90
CA ILE A 49 2.57 4.34 3.32
C ILE A 49 3.36 3.59 2.25
N LEU A 50 3.00 3.76 0.98
CA LEU A 50 3.70 3.14 -0.15
C LEU A 50 5.13 3.67 -0.26
N GLU A 51 5.33 4.98 -0.09
CA GLU A 51 6.67 5.59 -0.12
C GLU A 51 7.58 5.07 1.00
N ASN A 52 7.07 4.93 2.22
CA ASN A 52 7.87 4.40 3.33
C ASN A 52 8.24 2.92 3.15
N LEU A 53 7.41 2.15 2.44
CA LEU A 53 7.68 0.77 2.08
C LEU A 53 8.51 0.63 0.80
N LEU A 54 8.85 1.75 0.15
CA LEU A 54 9.51 1.79 -1.17
C LEU A 54 8.71 1.03 -2.24
N LEU A 55 7.39 1.02 -2.10
CA LEU A 55 6.46 0.36 -3.02
C LEU A 55 5.87 1.36 -4.00
N SER A 56 5.60 0.85 -5.18
CA SER A 56 4.93 1.52 -6.28
C SER A 56 3.66 0.78 -6.66
N PRO A 57 2.69 1.42 -7.34
CA PRO A 57 1.51 0.72 -7.86
C PRO A 57 1.84 -0.41 -8.83
N GLU A 58 3.04 -0.42 -9.41
CA GLU A 58 3.49 -1.46 -10.35
C GLU A 58 3.76 -2.78 -9.64
N ASP A 59 4.14 -2.75 -8.36
CA ASP A 59 4.35 -3.93 -7.52
C ASP A 59 3.06 -4.72 -7.24
N PHE A 60 1.90 -4.14 -7.54
CA PHE A 60 0.57 -4.71 -7.34
C PHE A 60 -0.18 -5.03 -8.63
N LYS A 61 0.43 -4.78 -9.80
CA LYS A 61 -0.13 -5.21 -11.08
C LYS A 61 0.26 -6.67 -11.28
N GLU A 62 -0.69 -7.58 -11.07
CA GLU A 62 -0.55 -8.94 -11.60
C GLU A 62 -0.38 -8.84 -13.12
N ASP A 63 0.63 -9.50 -13.66
CA ASP A 63 0.83 -9.64 -15.11
C ASP A 63 -0.50 -10.12 -15.73
N ALA A 64 -1.08 -9.28 -16.58
CA ALA A 64 -2.34 -9.53 -17.29
C ALA A 64 -2.26 -10.72 -18.24
#